data_AF-A0A4U0SUH4-F1
#
_entry.id   AF-A0A4U0SUH4-F1
#
_cell.length_a   1.000
_cell.length_b   1.000
_cell.length_c   1.000
_cell.angle_alpha   90.00
_cell.angle_beta   90.00
_cell.angle_gamma   90.00
#
_symmetry.space_group_name_H-M   'P 1'
#
loop_
_entity.id
_entity.type
_entity.pdbx_description
1 polymer ?
#
loop_
_entity_poly.entity_id
_entity_poly.type
_entity_poly.pdbx_seq_one_letter_code
_entity_poly.pdbx_strand_id
1 'polypeptide(L)'
;MTTATRTAPDLNGKLVEARSEAETIRGELSQAEADLAAALEVQDFRSAEEAKGRADAVRPHLALAEATERALGEAVHALGAHQRAEAETAARQAREEASRATLAAAMAAEREAEETARRCLAEALAGVDAVRDSLTAAKAAEVAGGDARQAANEARAELEGTAPSPHRVMPSWASSRIERSELLTAIYHRREL
;
A
#
# COMPACT_ATOMS: atom_id res chain seq x y z
N MET A 1 -8.63 -23.62 4.77
CA MET A 1 -9.21 -24.04 6.06
C MET A 1 -8.68 -25.44 6.38
N THR A 2 -7.72 -25.51 7.28
CA THR A 2 -7.13 -26.76 7.76
C THR A 2 -8.20 -27.56 8.53
N THR A 3 -8.20 -28.88 8.31
CA THR A 3 -9.15 -29.86 8.84
C THR A 3 -9.26 -29.86 10.38
N ALA A 4 -8.29 -29.29 11.09
CA ALA A 4 -8.25 -29.18 12.55
C ALA A 4 -9.35 -28.26 13.12
N THR A 5 -9.70 -27.16 12.46
CA THR A 5 -10.77 -26.24 12.93
C THR A 5 -12.17 -26.76 12.61
N ARG A 6 -12.31 -27.65 11.62
CA ARG A 6 -13.60 -28.23 11.20
C ARG A 6 -14.02 -29.44 12.03
N THR A 7 -13.13 -29.96 12.86
CA THR A 7 -13.30 -31.18 13.68
C THR A 7 -13.10 -30.93 15.17
N ALA A 8 -13.09 -29.67 15.63
CA ALA A 8 -13.24 -29.40 17.05
C ALA A 8 -14.62 -29.94 17.47
N PRO A 9 -14.68 -31.02 18.28
CA PRO A 9 -15.94 -31.47 18.86
C PRO A 9 -16.53 -30.30 19.65
N ASP A 10 -17.81 -30.37 20.02
CA ASP A 10 -18.46 -29.37 20.88
C ASP A 10 -17.77 -29.30 22.27
N LEU A 11 -16.58 -28.71 22.33
CA LEU A 11 -15.75 -28.60 23.53
C LEU A 11 -16.39 -27.63 24.53
N ASN A 12 -17.15 -26.65 24.03
CA ASN A 12 -17.95 -25.77 24.87
C ASN A 12 -19.11 -26.54 25.50
N GLY A 13 -19.86 -27.34 24.73
CA GLY A 13 -20.90 -28.22 25.27
C GLY A 13 -20.34 -29.18 26.30
N LYS A 14 -19.23 -29.85 26.00
CA LYS A 14 -18.53 -30.75 26.94
C LYS A 14 -18.01 -30.04 28.18
N LEU A 15 -17.54 -28.80 28.06
CA LEU A 15 -17.12 -28.00 29.22
C LEU A 15 -18.30 -27.64 30.11
N VAL A 16 -19.46 -27.31 29.52
CA VAL A 16 -20.70 -27.04 30.25
C VAL A 16 -21.18 -28.29 30.98
N GLU A 17 -21.16 -29.45 30.31
CA GLU A 17 -21.49 -30.75 30.92
C GLU A 17 -20.53 -31.07 32.08
N ALA A 18 -19.21 -30.97 31.87
CA ALA A 18 -18.21 -31.24 32.90
C ALA A 18 -18.33 -30.28 34.11
N ARG A 19 -18.68 -29.01 33.88
CA ARG A 19 -18.98 -28.04 34.95
C ARG A 19 -20.18 -28.44 35.77
N SER A 20 -21.28 -28.78 35.09
CA SER A 20 -22.50 -29.23 35.76
C SER A 20 -22.27 -30.50 36.57
N GLU A 21 -21.48 -31.44 36.04
CA GLU A 21 -21.11 -32.69 36.72
C GLU A 21 -20.24 -32.41 37.95
N ALA A 22 -19.19 -31.60 37.82
CA ALA A 22 -18.34 -31.21 38.95
C ALA A 22 -19.13 -30.46 40.04
N GLU A 23 -20.07 -29.58 39.66
CA GLU A 23 -20.93 -28.85 40.59
C GLU A 23 -21.91 -29.78 41.33
N THR A 24 -22.48 -30.77 40.63
CA THR A 24 -23.35 -31.79 41.23
C THR A 24 -22.60 -32.60 42.28
N ILE A 25 -21.43 -33.15 41.91
CA ILE A 25 -20.60 -33.96 42.80
C ILE A 25 -20.07 -33.13 43.99
N ARG A 26 -19.77 -31.84 43.76
CA ARG A 26 -19.39 -30.91 44.84
C ARG A 26 -20.54 -30.70 45.82
N GLY A 27 -21.79 -30.60 45.33
CA GLY A 27 -22.99 -30.55 46.16
C GLY A 27 -23.15 -31.81 47.02
N GLU A 28 -22.95 -32.99 46.44
CA GLU A 28 -22.99 -34.28 47.15
C GLU A 28 -21.93 -34.36 48.26
N LEU A 29 -20.69 -33.93 47.98
CA LEU A 29 -19.63 -33.89 48.98
C LEU A 29 -19.96 -32.90 50.09
N SER A 30 -20.43 -31.70 49.75
CA SER A 30 -20.81 -30.68 50.73
C SER A 30 -21.92 -31.16 51.65
N GLN A 31 -22.90 -31.90 51.13
CA GLN A 31 -23.96 -32.49 51.95
C GLN A 31 -23.41 -33.57 52.87
N ALA A 32 -22.56 -34.47 52.38
CA ALA A 32 -21.95 -35.51 53.19
C ALA A 32 -21.06 -34.94 54.31
N GLU A 33 -20.33 -33.86 54.03
CA GLU A 33 -19.50 -33.15 55.02
C GLU A 33 -20.35 -32.37 56.04
N ALA A 34 -21.49 -31.80 55.64
CA ALA A 34 -22.44 -31.19 56.55
C ALA A 34 -23.11 -32.22 57.48
N ASP A 35 -23.54 -33.36 56.94
CA ASP A 35 -24.11 -34.47 57.71
C ASP A 35 -23.09 -35.01 58.74
N LEU A 36 -21.81 -35.10 58.35
CA LEU A 36 -20.71 -35.48 59.24
C LEU A 36 -20.55 -34.47 60.38
N ALA A 37 -20.52 -33.17 60.06
CA ALA A 37 -20.41 -32.12 61.07
C ALA A 37 -21.57 -32.15 62.07
N ALA A 38 -22.81 -32.31 61.58
CA ALA A 38 -24.00 -32.41 62.41
C ALA A 38 -23.99 -33.65 63.32
N ALA A 39 -23.58 -34.81 62.80
CA ALA A 39 -23.47 -36.04 63.58
C ALA A 39 -22.41 -35.94 64.69
N LEU A 40 -21.28 -35.28 64.41
CA LEU A 40 -20.24 -35.02 65.40
C LEU A 40 -20.70 -34.04 66.50
N GLU A 41 -21.51 -33.04 66.15
CA GLU A 41 -22.07 -32.07 67.11
C GLU A 41 -22.97 -32.74 68.15
N VAL A 42 -23.79 -33.71 67.74
CA VAL A 42 -24.66 -34.49 68.63
C VAL A 42 -24.01 -35.76 69.19
N GLN A 43 -22.72 -35.98 68.92
CA GLN A 43 -21.94 -37.15 69.35
C GLN A 43 -22.50 -38.52 68.86
N ASP A 44 -23.21 -38.52 67.73
CA ASP A 44 -23.64 -39.76 67.08
C ASP A 44 -22.51 -40.29 66.19
N PHE A 45 -21.61 -41.06 66.80
CA PHE A 45 -20.44 -41.61 66.11
C PHE A 45 -20.78 -42.58 64.98
N ARG A 46 -21.93 -43.27 65.04
CA ARG A 46 -22.32 -44.21 63.98
C ARG A 46 -22.72 -43.43 62.73
N SER A 47 -23.59 -42.44 62.89
CA SER A 47 -24.01 -41.56 61.78
C SER A 47 -22.82 -40.75 61.24
N ALA A 48 -21.87 -40.36 62.09
CA ALA A 48 -20.62 -39.71 61.66
C ALA A 48 -19.74 -40.65 60.81
N GLU A 49 -19.60 -41.92 61.18
CA GLU A 49 -18.84 -42.90 60.40
C GLU A 49 -19.47 -43.16 59.02
N GLU A 50 -20.79 -43.27 58.95
CA GLU A 50 -21.54 -43.40 57.70
C GLU A 50 -21.38 -42.16 56.79
N ALA A 51 -21.52 -40.95 57.36
CA ALA A 51 -21.34 -39.70 56.62
C ALA A 51 -19.91 -39.52 56.10
N LYS A 52 -18.90 -39.88 56.91
CA LYS A 52 -17.50 -39.92 56.49
C LYS A 52 -17.26 -40.91 55.36
N GLY A 53 -17.82 -42.12 55.45
CA GLY A 53 -17.72 -43.13 54.39
C GLY A 53 -18.30 -42.64 53.05
N ARG A 54 -19.42 -41.90 53.09
CA ARG A 54 -19.98 -41.24 51.89
C ARG A 54 -19.06 -40.14 51.36
N ALA A 55 -18.55 -39.26 52.21
CA ALA A 55 -17.63 -38.20 51.79
C ALA A 55 -16.34 -38.78 51.17
N ASP A 56 -15.77 -39.82 51.78
CA ASP A 56 -14.58 -40.50 51.28
C ASP A 56 -14.82 -41.20 49.93
N ALA A 57 -16.04 -41.70 49.69
CA ALA A 57 -16.43 -42.26 48.38
C ALA A 57 -16.58 -41.17 47.29
N VAL A 58 -17.09 -39.98 47.62
CA VAL A 58 -17.35 -38.90 46.66
C VAL A 58 -16.08 -38.12 46.28
N ARG A 59 -15.13 -37.94 47.21
CA ARG A 59 -13.86 -37.21 47.00
C ARG A 59 -13.08 -37.58 45.72
N PRO A 60 -12.81 -38.86 45.41
CA PRO A 60 -12.08 -39.21 44.18
C PRO A 60 -12.85 -38.86 42.91
N HIS A 61 -14.18 -38.96 42.93
CA HIS A 61 -15.02 -38.57 41.79
C HIS A 61 -15.01 -37.07 41.56
N LEU A 62 -15.04 -36.27 42.64
CA LEU A 62 -14.92 -34.82 42.54
C LEU A 62 -13.56 -34.43 41.93
N ALA A 63 -12.46 -35.04 42.40
CA ALA A 63 -11.13 -34.77 41.87
C ALA A 63 -11.02 -35.06 40.36
N LEU A 64 -11.64 -36.14 39.89
CA LEU A 64 -11.69 -36.48 38.47
C LEU A 64 -12.52 -35.48 37.66
N ALA A 65 -13.69 -35.09 38.17
CA ALA A 65 -14.58 -34.14 37.51
C ALA A 65 -13.91 -32.75 37.38
N GLU A 66 -13.27 -32.26 38.43
CA GLU A 66 -12.55 -30.98 38.41
C GLU A 66 -11.29 -30.99 37.53
N ALA A 67 -10.62 -32.15 37.42
CA ALA A 67 -9.51 -32.31 36.47
C ALA A 67 -10.01 -32.28 35.02
N THR A 68 -11.17 -32.90 34.77
CA THR A 68 -11.82 -32.91 33.45
C THR A 68 -12.29 -31.52 33.04
N GLU A 69 -12.92 -30.78 33.96
CA GLU A 69 -13.31 -29.39 33.75
C GLU A 69 -12.10 -28.51 33.39
N ARG A 70 -11.00 -28.62 34.16
CA ARG A 70 -9.77 -27.85 33.90
C ARG A 70 -9.17 -28.16 32.54
N ALA A 71 -9.02 -29.44 32.18
CA ALA A 71 -8.47 -29.84 30.89
C ALA A 71 -9.32 -29.34 29.71
N LEU A 72 -10.65 -29.40 29.82
CA LEU A 72 -11.56 -28.86 28.80
C LEU A 72 -11.49 -27.33 28.73
N GLY A 73 -11.38 -26.64 29.87
CA GLY A 73 -11.22 -25.19 29.93
C GLY A 73 -9.94 -24.71 29.23
N GLU A 74 -8.81 -25.39 29.47
CA GLU A 74 -7.54 -25.12 28.80
C GLU A 74 -7.63 -25.36 27.29
N ALA A 75 -8.28 -26.45 26.87
CA ALA A 75 -8.48 -26.77 25.46
C ALA A 75 -9.34 -25.73 24.73
N VAL A 76 -10.44 -25.27 25.34
CA VAL A 76 -11.30 -24.20 24.79
C VAL A 76 -10.51 -22.90 24.66
N HIS A 77 -9.73 -22.53 25.67
CA HIS A 77 -8.92 -21.32 25.63
C HIS A 77 -7.84 -21.39 24.54
N ALA A 78 -7.15 -22.53 24.43
CA ALA A 78 -6.13 -22.77 23.41
C ALA A 78 -6.73 -22.70 21.99
N LEU A 79 -7.91 -23.28 21.78
CA LEU A 79 -8.62 -23.20 20.50
C LEU A 79 -9.02 -21.75 20.17
N GLY A 80 -9.52 -20.99 21.15
CA GLY A 80 -9.86 -19.58 20.96
C GLY A 80 -8.64 -18.69 20.70
N ALA A 81 -7.48 -19.01 21.28
CA ALA A 81 -6.23 -18.34 20.96
C ALA A 81 -5.76 -18.66 19.53
N HIS A 82 -5.84 -19.93 19.12
CA HIS A 82 -5.46 -20.37 17.78
C HIS A 82 -6.34 -19.72 16.70
N GLN A 83 -7.67 -19.71 16.88
CA GLN A 83 -8.60 -19.08 15.93
C GLN A 83 -8.32 -17.58 15.76
N ARG A 84 -8.00 -16.87 16.86
CA ARG A 84 -7.59 -15.46 16.79
C ARG A 84 -6.29 -15.27 16.02
N ALA A 85 -5.29 -16.13 16.27
CA ALA A 85 -4.02 -16.09 15.55
C ALA A 85 -4.18 -16.39 14.06
N GLU A 86 -5.01 -17.37 13.69
CA GLU A 86 -5.33 -17.67 12.29
C GLU A 86 -6.03 -16.48 11.61
N ALA A 87 -7.00 -15.87 12.27
CA ALA A 87 -7.71 -14.70 11.76
C ALA A 87 -6.77 -13.49 11.58
N GLU A 88 -5.89 -13.23 12.54
CA GLU A 88 -4.90 -12.16 12.45
C GLU A 88 -3.90 -12.40 11.33
N THR A 89 -3.44 -13.64 11.16
CA THR A 89 -2.53 -14.02 10.07
C THR A 89 -3.20 -13.84 8.71
N ALA A 90 -4.45 -14.27 8.55
CA ALA A 90 -5.21 -14.09 7.32
C ALA A 90 -5.46 -12.60 7.01
N ALA A 91 -5.81 -11.80 8.03
CA ALA A 91 -6.01 -10.36 7.87
C ALA A 91 -4.71 -9.64 7.48
N ARG A 92 -3.57 -10.06 8.04
CA ARG A 92 -2.25 -9.54 7.68
C ARG A 92 -1.90 -9.86 6.22
N GLN A 93 -2.08 -11.11 5.81
CA GLN A 93 -1.84 -11.54 4.43
C GLN A 93 -2.70 -10.74 3.44
N ALA A 94 -4.01 -10.58 3.72
CA ALA A 94 -4.90 -9.80 2.87
C ALA A 94 -4.46 -8.32 2.76
N ARG A 95 -3.97 -7.71 3.85
CA ARG A 95 -3.43 -6.33 3.84
C ARG A 95 -2.14 -6.25 3.02
N GLU A 96 -1.25 -7.22 3.17
CA GLU A 96 0.01 -7.27 2.42
C GLU A 96 -0.24 -7.46 0.92
N GLU A 97 -1.18 -8.33 0.53
CA GLU A 97 -1.59 -8.53 -0.86
C GLU A 97 -2.22 -7.26 -1.46
N ALA A 98 -3.14 -6.61 -0.74
CA ALA A 98 -3.72 -5.34 -1.17
C ALA A 98 -2.66 -4.25 -1.33
N SER A 99 -1.75 -4.12 -0.36
CA SER A 99 -0.66 -3.14 -0.42
C SER A 99 0.28 -3.39 -1.61
N ARG A 100 0.63 -4.65 -1.90
CA ARG A 100 1.43 -5.01 -3.08
C ARG A 100 0.74 -4.63 -4.38
N ALA A 101 -0.58 -4.87 -4.48
CA ALA A 101 -1.36 -4.49 -5.66
C ALA A 101 -1.39 -2.96 -5.86
N THR A 102 -1.63 -2.19 -4.78
CA THR A 102 -1.59 -0.72 -4.84
C THR A 102 -0.21 -0.20 -5.24
N LEU A 103 0.87 -0.75 -4.67
CA LEU A 103 2.23 -0.36 -5.03
C LEU A 103 2.53 -0.66 -6.51
N ALA A 104 2.15 -1.85 -6.99
CA ALA A 104 2.35 -2.22 -8.39
C ALA A 104 1.60 -1.27 -9.35
N ALA A 105 0.36 -0.89 -9.01
CA ALA A 105 -0.41 0.07 -9.79
C ALA A 105 0.23 1.47 -9.79
N ALA A 106 0.72 1.94 -8.64
CA ALA A 106 1.41 3.23 -8.54
C ALA A 106 2.69 3.27 -9.37
N MET A 107 3.52 2.22 -9.30
CA MET A 107 4.75 2.10 -10.10
C MET A 107 4.46 2.04 -11.60
N ALA A 108 3.36 1.40 -12.01
CA ALA A 108 2.95 1.39 -13.42
C ALA A 108 2.54 2.79 -13.89
N ALA A 109 1.74 3.50 -13.10
CA ALA A 109 1.32 4.87 -13.40
C ALA A 109 2.51 5.85 -13.45
N GLU A 110 3.48 5.69 -12.56
CA GLU A 110 4.71 6.51 -12.57
C GLU A 110 5.51 6.30 -13.87
N ARG A 111 5.68 5.05 -14.30
CA ARG A 111 6.37 4.74 -15.56
C ARG A 111 5.66 5.31 -16.78
N GLU A 112 4.34 5.21 -16.83
CA GLU A 112 3.53 5.79 -17.91
C GLU A 112 3.62 7.32 -17.94
N ALA A 113 3.62 7.96 -16.77
CA ALA A 113 3.81 9.39 -16.64
C ALA A 113 5.22 9.82 -17.09
N GLU A 114 6.26 9.07 -16.72
CA GLU A 114 7.63 9.33 -17.16
C GLU A 114 7.79 9.17 -18.68
N GLU A 115 7.23 8.12 -19.26
CA GLU A 115 7.24 7.91 -20.71
C GLU A 115 6.49 9.03 -21.44
N THR A 116 5.34 9.43 -20.93
CA THR A 116 4.58 10.57 -21.47
C THR A 116 5.38 11.86 -21.37
N ALA A 117 6.02 12.13 -20.24
CA ALA A 117 6.87 13.31 -20.06
C ALA A 117 8.06 13.31 -21.02
N ARG A 118 8.72 12.16 -21.23
CA ARG A 118 9.81 12.00 -22.20
C ARG A 118 9.34 12.27 -23.63
N ARG A 119 8.17 11.75 -24.02
CA ARG A 119 7.57 12.01 -25.33
C ARG A 119 7.24 13.50 -25.51
N CYS A 120 6.57 14.12 -24.55
CA CYS A 120 6.24 15.55 -24.62
C CYS A 120 7.51 16.42 -24.67
N LEU A 121 8.56 16.06 -23.92
CA LEU A 121 9.85 16.75 -23.99
C LEU A 121 10.49 16.59 -25.37
N ALA A 122 10.49 15.38 -25.93
CA ALA A 122 11.03 15.14 -27.28
C ALA A 122 10.27 15.94 -28.36
N GLU A 123 8.94 16.00 -28.27
CA GLU A 123 8.10 16.82 -29.16
C GLU A 123 8.42 18.32 -29.02
N ALA A 124 8.57 18.81 -27.79
CA ALA A 124 8.97 20.20 -27.53
C ALA A 124 10.35 20.51 -28.11
N LEU A 125 11.32 19.60 -27.95
CA LEU A 125 12.67 19.76 -28.51
C LEU A 125 12.65 19.79 -30.04
N ALA A 126 11.89 18.89 -30.68
CA ALA A 126 11.71 18.90 -32.13
C ALA A 126 11.03 20.20 -32.60
N GLY A 127 10.07 20.73 -31.84
CA GLY A 127 9.45 22.03 -32.11
C GLY A 127 10.44 23.19 -32.03
N VAL A 128 11.36 23.18 -31.06
CA VAL A 128 12.45 24.17 -30.95
C VAL A 128 13.37 24.11 -32.17
N ASP A 129 13.73 22.91 -32.62
CA ASP A 129 14.62 22.75 -33.78
C ASP A 129 13.91 23.22 -35.07
N ALA A 130 12.61 22.94 -35.24
CA ALA A 130 11.82 23.46 -36.36
C ALA A 130 11.73 25.00 -36.37
N VAL A 131 11.63 25.63 -35.19
CA VAL A 131 11.69 27.10 -35.07
C VAL A 131 13.07 27.61 -35.44
N ARG A 132 14.15 26.96 -34.97
CA ARG A 132 15.54 27.31 -35.33
C ARG A 132 15.75 27.27 -36.85
N ASP A 133 15.28 26.22 -37.51
CA ASP A 133 15.40 26.06 -38.95
C ASP A 133 14.61 27.14 -39.70
N SER A 134 13.40 27.47 -39.22
CA SER A 134 12.58 28.56 -39.78
C SER A 134 13.25 29.93 -39.63
N LEU A 135 13.85 30.22 -38.47
CA LEU A 135 14.61 31.45 -38.24
C LEU A 135 15.84 31.54 -39.14
N THR A 136 16.53 30.41 -39.34
CA THR A 136 17.69 30.31 -40.24
C THR A 136 17.29 30.57 -41.69
N ALA A 137 16.19 29.96 -42.15
CA ALA A 137 15.64 30.19 -43.48
C ALA A 137 15.20 31.65 -43.69
N ALA A 138 14.54 32.26 -42.69
CA ALA A 138 14.13 33.66 -42.74
C ALA A 138 15.35 34.60 -42.87
N LYS A 139 16.41 34.35 -42.10
CA LYS A 139 17.67 35.11 -42.20
C LYS A 139 18.34 34.92 -43.56
N ALA A 140 18.39 33.69 -44.09
CA ALA A 140 18.97 33.40 -45.40
C ALA A 140 18.20 34.10 -46.55
N ALA A 141 16.87 34.08 -46.51
CA ALA A 141 16.02 34.78 -47.48
C ALA A 141 16.23 36.29 -47.44
N GLU A 142 16.42 36.87 -46.25
CA GLU A 142 16.71 38.29 -46.12
C GLU A 142 18.09 38.68 -46.68
N VAL A 143 19.11 37.86 -46.44
CA VAL A 143 20.45 38.04 -47.03
C VAL A 143 20.35 38.02 -48.56
N ALA A 144 19.72 36.99 -49.14
CA ALA A 144 19.52 36.89 -50.58
C ALA A 144 18.72 38.09 -51.15
N GLY A 145 17.69 38.56 -50.43
CA GLY A 145 16.96 39.77 -50.79
C GLY A 145 17.81 41.04 -50.70
N GLY A 146 18.76 41.10 -49.76
CA GLY A 146 19.77 42.16 -49.65
C GLY A 146 20.70 42.18 -50.86
N ASP A 147 21.27 41.02 -51.21
CA ASP A 147 22.16 40.85 -52.35
C ASP A 147 21.47 41.23 -53.67
N ALA A 148 20.22 40.81 -53.86
CA ALA A 148 19.43 41.17 -55.03
C ALA A 148 19.17 42.68 -55.13
N ARG A 149 18.91 43.36 -54.00
CA ARG A 149 18.77 44.83 -53.97
C ARG A 149 20.09 45.52 -54.30
N GLN A 150 21.22 44.99 -53.83
CA GLN A 150 22.53 45.53 -54.16
C GLN A 150 22.81 45.38 -55.66
N ALA A 151 22.65 44.17 -56.22
CA ALA A 151 22.84 43.91 -57.64
C ALA A 151 21.94 44.81 -58.52
N ALA A 152 20.68 45.03 -58.12
CA ALA A 152 19.78 45.93 -58.83
C ALA A 152 20.23 47.41 -58.77
N ASN A 153 20.79 47.86 -57.64
CA ASN A 153 21.34 49.21 -57.53
C ASN A 153 22.60 49.39 -58.39
N GLU A 154 23.48 48.39 -58.43
CA GLU A 154 24.69 48.39 -59.27
C GLU A 154 24.33 48.45 -60.75
N ALA A 155 23.40 47.59 -61.21
CA ALA A 155 22.92 47.59 -62.58
C ALA A 155 22.27 48.94 -62.97
N ARG A 156 21.54 49.56 -62.05
CA ARG A 156 20.96 50.89 -62.25
C ARG A 156 22.03 51.98 -62.39
N ALA A 157 23.04 51.97 -61.52
CA ALA A 157 24.12 52.95 -61.54
C ALA A 157 24.92 52.88 -62.85
N GLU A 158 25.16 51.66 -63.36
CA GLU A 158 25.79 51.42 -64.66
C GLU A 158 24.97 52.03 -65.81
N LEU A 159 23.64 51.80 -65.84
CA LEU A 159 22.74 52.39 -66.84
C LEU A 159 22.70 53.93 -66.78
N GLU A 160 22.78 54.50 -65.58
CA GLU A 160 22.74 55.95 -65.37
C GLU A 160 24.13 56.63 -65.53
N GLY A 161 25.20 55.85 -65.77
CA GLY A 161 26.57 56.37 -65.87
C GLY A 161 27.08 56.99 -64.58
N THR A 162 26.56 56.55 -63.43
CA THR A 162 26.88 57.07 -62.10
C THR A 162 27.57 56.00 -61.24
N ALA A 163 28.28 56.42 -60.19
CA ALA A 163 28.86 55.49 -59.24
C ALA A 163 27.76 54.90 -58.33
N PRO A 164 27.78 53.58 -58.02
CA PRO A 164 26.81 52.97 -57.12
C PRO A 164 26.93 53.58 -55.72
N SER A 165 25.79 53.92 -55.11
CA SER A 165 25.75 54.46 -53.75
C SER A 165 25.93 53.34 -52.72
N PRO A 166 26.93 53.40 -51.82
CA PRO A 166 27.21 52.34 -50.84
C PRO A 166 26.20 52.28 -49.68
N HIS A 167 25.32 53.28 -49.53
CA HIS A 167 24.52 53.47 -48.31
C HIS A 167 23.13 52.79 -48.32
N ARG A 168 22.84 51.88 -49.25
CA ARG A 168 21.52 51.24 -49.37
C ARG A 168 21.38 49.83 -48.79
N VAL A 169 22.37 49.37 -48.01
CA VAL A 169 22.25 48.10 -47.28
C VAL A 169 21.47 48.36 -45.99
N MET A 170 20.16 48.16 -46.04
CA MET A 170 19.31 48.20 -44.85
C MET A 170 19.74 47.09 -43.86
N PRO A 171 19.78 47.36 -42.54
CA PRO A 171 20.03 46.33 -41.53
C PRO A 171 19.00 45.20 -41.64
N SER A 172 19.45 43.96 -41.45
CA SER A 172 18.58 42.78 -41.55
C SER A 172 17.50 42.84 -40.46
N TRP A 173 16.24 43.00 -40.87
CA TRP A 173 15.05 43.01 -40.06
C TRP A 173 14.86 41.69 -39.29
N ALA A 174 15.15 40.54 -39.91
CA ALA A 174 15.11 39.23 -39.27
C ALA A 174 16.13 39.12 -38.14
N SER A 175 17.41 39.48 -38.35
CA SER A 175 18.39 39.46 -37.26
C SER A 175 18.01 40.44 -36.15
N SER A 176 17.54 41.64 -36.50
CA SER A 176 17.07 42.62 -35.50
C SER A 176 15.87 42.11 -34.68
N ARG A 177 15.00 41.28 -35.27
CA ARG A 177 13.84 40.69 -34.57
C ARG A 177 14.24 39.50 -33.72
N ILE A 178 15.18 38.68 -34.17
CA ILE A 178 15.76 37.58 -33.39
C ILE A 178 16.46 38.14 -32.16
N GLU A 179 17.36 39.12 -32.33
CA GLU A 179 18.15 39.73 -31.25
C GLU A 179 17.30 40.47 -30.21
N ARG A 180 16.12 40.97 -30.59
CA ARG A 180 15.19 41.64 -29.64
C ARG A 180 14.45 40.66 -28.73
N SER A 181 14.48 39.36 -29.01
CA SER A 181 13.85 38.34 -28.18
C SER A 181 14.90 37.40 -27.62
N GLU A 182 15.06 37.39 -26.30
CA GLU A 182 15.96 36.47 -25.61
C GLU A 182 15.64 35.00 -25.95
N LEU A 183 14.36 34.65 -26.06
CA LEU A 183 13.91 33.31 -26.45
C LEU A 183 14.32 32.94 -27.87
N LEU A 184 14.05 33.80 -28.85
CA LEU A 184 14.42 33.52 -30.25
C LEU A 184 15.94 33.50 -30.44
N THR A 185 16.65 34.38 -29.74
CA THR A 185 18.12 34.39 -29.70
C THR A 185 18.66 33.07 -29.14
N ALA A 186 18.11 32.59 -28.01
CA ALA A 186 18.51 31.33 -27.40
C ALA A 186 18.23 30.12 -28.31
N ILE A 187 17.07 30.09 -28.98
CA ILE A 187 16.71 29.05 -29.95
C ILE A 187 17.66 29.10 -31.17
N TYR A 188 17.92 30.29 -31.70
CA TYR A 188 18.75 30.47 -32.89
C TYR A 188 20.23 30.09 -32.66
N HIS A 189 20.77 30.37 -31.48
CA HIS A 189 22.16 30.08 -31.13
C HIS A 189 22.36 28.73 -30.43
N ARG A 190 21.31 27.93 -30.27
CA ARG A 190 21.39 26.60 -29.66
C ARG A 190 22.33 25.70 -30.48
N ARG A 191 23.46 25.30 -29.88
CA ARG A 191 24.31 24.23 -30.41
C ARG A 191 23.67 22.88 -30.11
N GLU A 192 23.79 21.96 -31.06
CA GLU A 192 23.45 20.55 -30.83
C GLU A 192 24.35 20.03 -29.69
N LEU A 193 23.71 19.57 -28.61
CA LEU A 193 24.37 18.94 -27.45
C LEU A 193 24.52 17.44 -27.72
#